data_AF-A0A1G1L7B1-F1
#
_entry.id   AF-A0A1G1L7B1-F1
#
_cell.length_a   1.000
_cell.length_b   1.000
_cell.length_c   1.000
_cell.angle_alpha   90.00
_cell.angle_beta   90.00
_cell.angle_gamma   90.00
#
_symmetry.space_group_name_H-M   'P 1'
#
loop_
_entity.id
_entity.type
_entity.pdbx_description
1 polymer ?
#
loop_
_entity_poly.entity_id
_entity_poly.type
_entity_poly.pdbx_seq_one_letter_code
_entity_poly.pdbx_strand_id
1 'polypeptide(L)'
;MIYIVLFLLLLGGWQAFMRGSKSEVISGASFWLALILLIVGLVIGKIEMSVVLFALFVLASIFILMQIYRFSTYHKYFSKMAPVLLGYGALIGYLLFVFNFSNYFIWFIILTAGFLNANFRKQQQTNAFISFTEAEEQKKLLAKSAANTIKFHLFSSIMYIIAFIISFLYFYNT
;
A
#
# COMPACT_ATOMS: atom_id res chain seq x y z
N MET A 1 -17.33 5.93 15.46
CA MET A 1 -16.24 5.04 15.89
C MET A 1 -15.48 4.44 14.71
N ILE A 2 -16.18 3.96 13.68
CA ILE A 2 -15.55 3.40 12.47
C ILE A 2 -14.66 4.40 11.72
N TYR A 3 -15.10 5.66 11.63
CA TYR A 3 -14.30 6.74 11.03
C TYR A 3 -13.03 7.04 11.83
N ILE A 4 -13.05 6.85 13.16
CA ILE A 4 -11.87 7.02 14.03
C ILE A 4 -10.89 5.89 13.78
N VAL A 5 -11.37 4.66 13.63
CA VAL A 5 -10.53 3.50 13.30
C VAL A 5 -9.89 3.65 11.91
N LEU A 6 -10.68 4.03 10.90
CA LEU A 6 -10.17 4.30 9.55
C LEU A 6 -9.17 5.45 9.56
N PHE A 7 -9.45 6.52 10.30
CA PHE A 7 -8.53 7.64 10.49
C PHE A 7 -7.22 7.18 11.15
N LEU A 8 -7.27 6.36 12.20
CA LEU A 8 -6.07 5.86 12.88
C LEU A 8 -5.30 4.84 12.05
N LEU A 9 -5.95 4.02 11.21
CA LEU A 9 -5.28 3.15 10.25
C LEU A 9 -4.58 3.97 9.16
N LEU A 10 -5.24 5.00 8.64
CA LEU A 10 -4.68 5.94 7.68
C LEU A 10 -3.51 6.72 8.30
N LEU A 11 -3.65 7.16 9.54
CA LEU A 11 -2.66 7.97 10.25
C LEU A 11 -1.47 7.14 10.72
N GLY A 12 -1.71 5.92 11.22
CA GLY A 12 -0.67 4.95 11.56
C GLY A 12 0.07 4.43 10.34
N GLY A 13 -0.66 4.18 9.24
CA GLY A 13 -0.08 3.91 7.92
C GLY A 13 0.78 5.09 7.47
N TRP A 14 0.23 6.31 7.42
CA TRP A 14 0.96 7.52 7.05
C TRP A 14 2.23 7.77 7.89
N GLN A 15 2.14 7.61 9.21
CA GLN A 15 3.26 7.81 10.13
C GLN A 15 4.30 6.69 10.07
N ALA A 16 3.93 5.46 9.65
CA ALA A 16 4.89 4.37 9.40
C ALA A 16 5.96 4.77 8.38
N PHE A 17 5.61 5.75 7.54
CA PHE A 17 6.39 6.17 6.40
C PHE A 17 6.99 7.57 6.54
N MET A 18 6.74 8.29 7.64
CA MET A 18 7.43 9.54 7.99
C MET A 18 8.78 9.22 8.66
N ARG A 19 9.85 9.96 8.32
CA ARG A 19 11.17 9.79 8.95
C ARG A 19 11.25 10.59 10.25
N GLY A 20 11.45 9.89 11.35
CA GLY A 20 11.79 10.39 12.68
C GLY A 20 11.93 9.22 13.64
N SER A 21 12.87 9.26 14.59
CA SER A 21 13.10 8.13 15.54
C SER A 21 11.85 7.74 16.33
N LYS A 22 10.88 8.66 16.46
CA LYS A 22 9.58 8.43 17.09
C LYS A 22 8.48 8.01 16.09
N SER A 23 8.69 8.13 14.79
CA SER A 23 7.64 7.92 13.78
C SER A 23 7.23 6.45 13.64
N GLU A 24 8.20 5.53 13.74
CA GLU A 24 7.92 4.08 13.76
C GLU A 24 7.16 3.69 15.04
N VAL A 25 7.51 4.30 16.19
CA VAL A 25 6.83 4.08 17.47
C VAL A 25 5.41 4.64 17.45
N ILE A 26 5.22 5.86 16.95
CA ILE A 26 3.90 6.51 16.86
C ILE A 26 3.04 5.79 15.81
N SER A 27 3.63 5.33 14.70
CA SER A 27 2.95 4.47 13.73
C SER A 27 2.48 3.15 14.34
N GLY A 28 3.39 2.44 15.02
CA GLY A 28 3.07 1.20 15.70
C GLY A 28 1.99 1.42 16.75
N ALA A 29 2.12 2.46 17.57
CA ALA A 29 1.12 2.83 18.57
C ALA A 29 -0.23 3.19 17.95
N SER A 30 -0.27 3.95 16.85
CA SER A 30 -1.49 4.31 16.13
C SER A 30 -2.15 3.09 15.51
N PHE A 31 -1.35 2.16 14.97
CA PHE A 31 -1.81 0.91 14.41
C PHE A 31 -2.40 -0.03 15.47
N TRP A 32 -1.68 -0.21 16.58
CA TRP A 32 -2.16 -0.98 17.72
C TRP A 32 -3.41 -0.36 18.32
N LEU A 33 -3.46 0.97 18.45
CA LEU A 33 -4.64 1.68 18.93
C LEU A 33 -5.83 1.51 17.97
N ALA A 34 -5.59 1.56 16.66
CA ALA A 34 -6.63 1.29 15.67
C ALA A 34 -7.16 -0.14 15.77
N LEU A 35 -6.27 -1.13 15.93
CA LEU A 35 -6.62 -2.53 16.09
C LEU A 35 -7.42 -2.77 17.39
N ILE A 36 -6.97 -2.16 18.50
CA ILE A 36 -7.67 -2.21 19.79
C ILE A 36 -9.06 -1.59 19.68
N LEU A 37 -9.19 -0.41 19.08
CA LEU A 37 -10.49 0.26 18.91
C LEU A 37 -11.42 -0.52 17.97
N LEU A 38 -10.87 -1.22 16.99
CA LEU A 38 -11.61 -2.09 16.08
C LEU A 38 -12.12 -3.34 16.81
N ILE A 39 -11.31 -3.96 17.67
CA ILE A 39 -11.70 -5.09 18.53
C ILE A 39 -12.71 -4.67 19.60
N VAL A 40 -12.42 -3.60 20.35
CA VAL A 40 -13.35 -3.04 21.37
C VAL A 40 -14.67 -2.67 20.73
N GLY A 41 -14.62 -2.09 19.53
CA GLY A 41 -15.81 -1.73 18.81
C GLY A 41 -16.64 -2.90 18.32
N LEU A 42 -15.98 -4.00 17.93
CA LEU A 42 -16.62 -5.26 17.61
C LEU A 42 -17.31 -5.86 18.85
N VAL A 43 -16.61 -5.91 19.98
CA VAL A 43 -17.11 -6.48 21.25
C VAL A 43 -18.33 -5.72 21.78
N ILE A 44 -18.37 -4.39 21.62
CA ILE A 44 -19.50 -3.54 22.06
C ILE A 44 -20.64 -3.54 21.01
N GLY A 45 -20.49 -4.25 19.89
CA GLY A 45 -21.50 -4.33 18.83
C GLY A 45 -21.67 -3.04 18.02
N LYS A 46 -20.71 -2.12 18.11
CA LYS A 46 -20.71 -0.83 17.39
C LYS A 46 -19.93 -0.87 16.07
N ILE A 47 -19.19 -1.94 15.81
CA ILE A 47 -18.51 -2.23 14.54
C ILE A 47 -18.93 -3.61 14.09
N GLU A 48 -19.33 -3.71 12.83
CA GLU A 48 -19.67 -4.99 12.21
C GLU A 48 -18.42 -5.82 11.93
N MET A 49 -18.55 -7.15 12.05
CA MET A 49 -17.47 -8.09 11.73
C MET A 49 -16.97 -7.96 10.28
N SER A 50 -17.84 -7.56 9.36
CA SER A 50 -17.53 -7.25 7.95
C SER A 50 -16.40 -6.22 7.84
N VAL A 51 -16.42 -5.18 8.67
CA VAL A 51 -15.43 -4.10 8.65
C VAL A 51 -14.10 -4.56 9.24
N VAL A 52 -14.15 -5.41 10.27
CA VAL A 52 -12.95 -6.02 10.86
C VAL A 52 -12.23 -6.89 9.83
N LEU A 53 -12.98 -7.75 9.14
CA LEU A 53 -12.45 -8.62 8.11
C LEU A 53 -11.92 -7.81 6.92
N PHE A 54 -12.61 -6.74 6.52
CA PHE A 54 -12.12 -5.84 5.47
C PHE A 54 -10.80 -5.16 5.86
N ALA A 55 -10.67 -4.68 7.10
CA ALA A 55 -9.42 -4.07 7.58
C ALA A 55 -8.26 -5.08 7.55
N LEU A 56 -8.47 -6.31 8.03
CA LEU A 56 -7.47 -7.38 7.95
C LEU A 56 -7.10 -7.72 6.50
N PHE A 57 -8.09 -7.79 5.61
CA PHE A 57 -7.87 -8.01 4.18
C PHE A 57 -7.03 -6.91 3.54
N VAL A 58 -7.30 -5.63 3.85
CA VAL A 58 -6.50 -4.50 3.36
C VAL A 58 -5.05 -4.61 3.84
N LEU A 59 -4.84 -4.94 5.11
CA LEU A 59 -3.49 -5.03 5.68
C LEU A 59 -2.69 -6.17 5.05
N ALA A 60 -3.29 -7.36 4.94
CA ALA A 60 -2.67 -8.50 4.30
C ALA A 60 -2.36 -8.21 2.82
N SER A 61 -3.32 -7.62 2.11
CA SER A 61 -3.16 -7.35 0.68
C SER A 61 -2.07 -6.30 0.40
N ILE A 62 -2.00 -5.24 1.20
CA ILE A 62 -0.95 -4.22 1.08
C ILE A 62 0.41 -4.79 1.48
N PHE A 63 0.48 -5.63 2.51
CA PHE A 63 1.73 -6.27 2.90
C PHE A 63 2.32 -7.10 1.75
N ILE A 64 1.51 -7.98 1.15
CA ILE A 64 1.94 -8.80 0.02
C ILE A 64 2.30 -7.92 -1.19
N LEU A 65 1.51 -6.88 -1.48
CA LEU A 65 1.80 -5.92 -2.54
C LEU A 65 3.19 -5.29 -2.36
N MET A 66 3.54 -4.88 -1.14
CA MET A 66 4.86 -4.32 -0.83
C MET A 66 5.99 -5.34 -1.04
N GLN A 67 5.76 -6.64 -0.78
CA GLN A 67 6.77 -7.66 -1.09
C GLN A 67 6.98 -7.81 -2.59
N ILE A 68 5.91 -7.80 -3.39
CA ILE A 68 5.99 -7.82 -4.86
C ILE A 68 6.73 -6.57 -5.37
N TYR A 69 6.44 -5.40 -4.79
CA TYR A 69 7.03 -4.12 -5.19
C TYR A 69 8.54 -4.05 -4.96
N ARG A 70 9.07 -4.73 -3.94
CA ARG A 70 10.54 -4.83 -3.74
C ARG A 70 11.25 -5.36 -4.97
N PHE A 71 10.59 -6.21 -5.75
CA PHE A 71 11.15 -6.77 -6.97
C PHE A 71 10.68 -6.02 -8.22
N SER A 72 9.40 -5.62 -8.31
CA SER A 72 8.89 -4.94 -9.50
C SER A 72 9.46 -3.53 -9.69
N THR A 73 9.86 -2.84 -8.62
CA THR A 73 10.51 -1.53 -8.72
C THR A 73 11.96 -1.61 -9.22
N TYR A 74 12.56 -2.81 -9.25
CA TYR A 74 13.89 -3.03 -9.79
C TYR A 74 13.83 -3.36 -11.28
N HIS A 75 14.35 -2.47 -12.12
CA HIS A 75 14.29 -2.55 -13.58
C HIS A 75 14.66 -3.92 -14.19
N LYS A 76 15.63 -4.63 -13.59
CA LYS A 76 16.06 -5.96 -14.06
C LYS A 76 15.00 -7.06 -13.86
N TYR A 77 14.18 -6.93 -12.82
CA TYR A 77 13.15 -7.92 -12.47
C TYR A 77 11.75 -7.49 -12.90
N PHE A 78 11.56 -6.23 -13.31
CA PHE A 78 10.24 -5.69 -13.67
C PHE A 78 9.49 -6.56 -14.69
N SER A 79 10.13 -6.99 -15.78
CA SER A 79 9.46 -7.81 -16.81
C SER A 79 8.97 -9.16 -16.28
N LYS A 80 9.69 -9.77 -15.34
CA LYS A 80 9.31 -11.03 -14.70
C LYS A 80 8.24 -10.84 -13.63
N MET A 81 8.26 -9.70 -12.94
CA MET A 81 7.33 -9.39 -11.87
C MET A 81 6.04 -8.74 -12.37
N ALA A 82 6.02 -8.16 -13.56
CA ALA A 82 4.84 -7.53 -14.15
C ALA A 82 3.66 -8.52 -14.29
N PRO A 83 3.82 -9.75 -14.81
CA PRO A 83 2.75 -10.74 -14.81
C PRO A 83 2.27 -11.12 -13.41
N VAL A 84 3.20 -11.28 -12.45
CA VAL A 84 2.87 -11.56 -11.05
C VAL A 84 2.02 -10.43 -10.46
N LEU A 85 2.37 -9.18 -10.78
CA LEU A 85 1.66 -8.01 -10.29
C LEU A 85 0.25 -7.89 -10.89
N LEU A 86 0.09 -8.18 -12.18
CA LEU A 86 -1.22 -8.22 -12.84
C LEU A 86 -2.08 -9.34 -12.27
N GLY A 87 -1.53 -10.55 -12.15
CA GLY A 87 -2.22 -11.70 -11.56
C GLY A 87 -2.62 -11.44 -10.11
N TYR A 88 -1.75 -10.78 -9.34
CA TYR A 88 -2.06 -10.37 -7.97
C TYR A 88 -3.16 -9.30 -7.92
N GLY A 89 -3.12 -8.29 -8.80
CA GLY A 89 -4.20 -7.30 -8.92
C GLY A 89 -5.54 -7.97 -9.24
N ALA A 90 -5.56 -8.88 -10.21
CA ALA A 90 -6.76 -9.65 -10.56
C ALA A 90 -7.27 -10.48 -9.39
N LEU A 91 -6.38 -11.18 -8.68
CA LEU A 91 -6.72 -11.94 -7.47
C LEU A 91 -7.36 -11.04 -6.41
N ILE A 92 -6.82 -9.85 -6.15
CA ILE A 92 -7.40 -8.91 -5.19
C ILE A 92 -8.79 -8.43 -5.63
N GLY A 93 -8.97 -8.12 -6.92
CA GLY A 93 -10.28 -7.77 -7.46
C GLY A 93 -11.32 -8.89 -7.28
N TYR A 94 -10.92 -10.13 -7.55
CA TYR A 94 -11.74 -11.32 -7.31
C TYR A 94 -12.07 -11.52 -5.82
N LEU A 95 -11.08 -11.42 -4.93
CA LEU A 95 -11.29 -11.61 -3.49
C LEU A 95 -12.19 -10.53 -2.87
N LEU A 96 -12.11 -9.28 -3.35
CA LEU A 96 -13.04 -8.22 -2.95
C LEU A 96 -14.50 -8.60 -3.25
N PHE A 97 -14.75 -9.24 -4.39
CA PHE A 97 -16.07 -9.74 -4.75
C PHE A 97 -16.48 -10.95 -3.91
N VAL A 98 -15.64 -12.00 -3.84
CA VAL A 98 -15.95 -13.25 -3.13
C VAL A 98 -16.19 -13.05 -1.64
N PHE A 99 -15.46 -12.13 -1.00
CA PHE A 99 -15.65 -11.81 0.42
C PHE A 99 -16.79 -10.82 0.66
N ASN A 100 -17.59 -10.48 -0.36
CA ASN A 100 -18.68 -9.51 -0.28
C ASN A 100 -18.22 -8.11 0.19
N PHE A 101 -17.00 -7.72 -0.15
CA PHE A 101 -16.46 -6.40 0.18
C PHE A 101 -16.76 -5.33 -0.87
N SER A 102 -17.74 -5.57 -1.75
CA SER A 102 -18.15 -4.63 -2.80
C SER A 102 -18.49 -3.23 -2.25
N ASN A 103 -19.14 -3.17 -1.09
CA ASN A 103 -19.46 -1.90 -0.41
C ASN A 103 -18.22 -1.13 0.07
N TYR A 104 -17.09 -1.81 0.23
CA TYR A 104 -15.81 -1.22 0.64
C TYR A 104 -14.85 -0.99 -0.53
N PHE A 105 -15.28 -1.26 -1.77
CA PHE A 105 -14.44 -1.15 -2.96
C PHE A 105 -13.76 0.23 -3.05
N ILE A 106 -14.53 1.31 -2.97
CA ILE A 106 -13.99 2.68 -3.02
C ILE A 106 -13.00 2.95 -1.87
N TRP A 107 -13.28 2.45 -0.67
CA TRP A 107 -12.35 2.56 0.46
C TRP A 107 -11.04 1.82 0.19
N PHE A 108 -11.11 0.64 -0.44
CA PHE A 108 -9.92 -0.11 -0.83
C PHE A 108 -9.06 0.67 -1.85
N ILE A 109 -9.69 1.33 -2.83
CA ILE A 109 -8.98 2.20 -3.79
C ILE A 109 -8.26 3.34 -3.05
N ILE A 110 -8.98 4.05 -2.18
CA ILE A 110 -8.45 5.21 -1.44
C ILE A 110 -7.26 4.79 -0.57
N LEU A 111 -7.42 3.70 0.19
CA LEU A 111 -6.37 3.17 1.06
C LEU A 111 -5.15 2.77 0.23
N THR A 112 -5.35 1.98 -0.83
CA THR A 112 -4.28 1.54 -1.74
C THR A 112 -3.53 2.73 -2.34
N ALA A 113 -4.25 3.71 -2.90
CA ALA A 113 -3.64 4.91 -3.49
C ALA A 113 -2.85 5.71 -2.44
N GLY A 114 -3.39 5.83 -1.22
CA GLY A 114 -2.71 6.45 -0.08
C GLY A 114 -1.38 5.76 0.24
N PHE A 115 -1.38 4.44 0.35
CA PHE A 115 -0.16 3.66 0.61
C PHE A 115 0.87 3.75 -0.52
N LEU A 116 0.42 3.69 -1.78
CA LEU A 116 1.31 3.81 -2.95
C LEU A 116 1.95 5.19 -3.05
N ASN A 117 1.19 6.26 -2.76
CA ASN A 117 1.68 7.63 -2.73
C ASN A 117 2.66 7.85 -1.56
N ALA A 118 2.37 7.29 -0.39
CA ALA A 118 3.29 7.33 0.75
C ALA A 118 4.64 6.66 0.41
N ASN A 119 4.59 5.50 -0.24
CA ASN A 119 5.80 4.80 -0.68
C ASN A 119 6.58 5.58 -1.76
N PHE A 120 5.86 6.22 -2.69
CA PHE A 120 6.47 7.09 -3.70
C PHE A 120 7.21 8.28 -3.07
N ARG A 121 6.60 8.96 -2.10
CA ARG A 121 7.24 10.06 -1.36
C ARG A 121 8.52 9.61 -0.64
N LYS A 122 8.51 8.41 -0.05
CA LYS A 122 9.70 7.81 0.58
C LYS A 122 10.83 7.60 -0.43
N GLN A 123 10.52 7.13 -1.64
CA GLN A 123 11.52 6.98 -2.71
C GLN A 123 12.08 8.32 -3.18
N GLN A 124 11.26 9.38 -3.25
CA GLN A 124 11.74 10.73 -3.59
C GLN A 124 12.68 11.30 -2.53
N GLN A 125 12.45 11.04 -1.25
CA GLN A 125 13.36 11.49 -0.18
C GLN A 125 14.75 10.86 -0.28
N THR A 126 14.88 9.63 -0.81
CA THR A 126 16.18 9.02 -1.09
C THR A 126 17.02 9.86 -2.05
N ASN A 127 16.41 10.60 -2.99
CA ASN A 127 17.14 11.51 -3.87
C ASN A 127 17.82 12.66 -3.12
N ALA A 128 17.26 13.11 -2.00
CA ALA A 128 17.88 14.12 -1.14
C ALA A 128 19.09 13.57 -0.36
N PHE A 129 19.23 12.25 -0.21
CA PHE A 129 20.42 11.65 0.39
C PHE A 129 21.58 11.51 -0.61
N ILE A 130 21.26 11.37 -1.90
CA ILE A 130 22.24 11.27 -2.99
C ILE A 130 23.05 12.58 -3.12
N SER A 131 22.48 13.73 -2.75
CA SER A 131 23.21 15.00 -2.78
C SER A 131 24.35 15.12 -1.76
N PHE A 132 24.38 14.27 -0.73
CA PHE A 132 25.45 14.22 0.27
C PHE A 132 26.61 13.29 -0.11
N THR A 133 26.55 12.63 -1.27
CA THR A 133 27.64 11.77 -1.75
C THR A 133 28.70 12.64 -2.43
N GLU A 134 29.95 12.58 -1.94
CA GLU A 134 31.06 13.42 -2.42
C GLU A 134 31.61 12.98 -3.79
N ALA A 135 31.58 11.68 -4.10
CA ALA A 135 32.08 11.15 -5.36
C ALA A 135 31.08 11.37 -6.51
N GLU A 136 31.45 12.17 -7.50
CA GLU A 136 30.57 12.59 -8.59
C GLU A 136 30.10 11.44 -9.50
N GLU A 137 30.95 10.44 -9.74
CA GLU A 137 30.55 9.22 -10.47
C GLU A 137 29.53 8.38 -9.70
N GLN A 138 29.72 8.21 -8.38
CA GLN A 138 28.77 7.48 -7.54
C GLN A 138 27.42 8.22 -7.46
N LYS A 139 27.47 9.55 -7.38
CA LYS A 139 26.27 10.41 -7.40
C LYS A 139 25.46 10.22 -8.69
N LYS A 140 26.11 10.17 -9.86
CA LYS A 140 25.45 9.91 -11.16
C LYS A 140 24.81 8.53 -11.23
N LEU A 141 25.50 7.49 -10.75
CA LEU A 141 24.96 6.11 -10.73
C LEU A 141 23.76 5.99 -9.80
N LEU A 142 23.86 6.54 -8.59
CA LEU A 142 22.78 6.53 -7.60
C LEU A 142 21.55 7.31 -8.11
N ALA A 143 21.76 8.49 -8.72
CA ALA A 143 20.67 9.29 -9.28
C ALA A 143 19.94 8.54 -10.40
N LYS A 144 20.67 7.88 -11.31
CA LYS A 144 20.08 7.06 -12.37
C LYS A 144 19.30 5.86 -11.81
N SER A 145 19.86 5.19 -10.79
CA SER A 145 19.17 4.08 -10.13
C SER A 145 17.88 4.54 -9.46
N ALA A 146 17.90 5.65 -8.73
CA ALA A 146 16.73 6.17 -8.05
C ALA A 146 15.65 6.66 -9.03
N ALA A 147 16.04 7.35 -10.10
CA ALA A 147 15.13 7.74 -11.18
C ALA A 147 14.43 6.53 -11.82
N ASN A 148 15.18 5.45 -12.06
CA ASN A 148 14.60 4.20 -12.55
C ASN A 148 13.64 3.58 -11.53
N THR A 149 14.02 3.48 -10.26
CA THR A 149 13.14 2.94 -9.21
C THR A 149 11.81 3.69 -9.14
N ILE A 150 11.84 5.02 -9.17
CA ILE A 150 10.65 5.88 -9.17
C ILE A 150 9.78 5.60 -10.42
N LYS A 151 10.41 5.53 -11.59
CA LYS A 151 9.73 5.21 -12.85
C LYS A 151 9.02 3.86 -12.77
N PHE A 152 9.72 2.81 -12.36
CA PHE A 152 9.15 1.46 -12.26
C PHE A 152 8.13 1.31 -11.14
N HIS A 153 8.23 2.08 -10.06
CA HIS A 153 7.18 2.19 -9.03
C HIS A 153 5.89 2.76 -9.60
N LEU A 154 5.97 3.83 -10.40
CA LEU A 154 4.81 4.42 -11.05
C LEU A 154 4.15 3.43 -12.02
N PHE A 155 4.94 2.78 -12.88
CA PHE A 155 4.42 1.76 -13.80
C PHE A 155 3.78 0.60 -13.07
N SER A 156 4.44 0.05 -12.04
CA SER A 156 3.88 -1.02 -11.21
C SER A 156 2.55 -0.59 -10.59
N SER A 157 2.47 0.63 -10.06
CA SER A 157 1.27 1.19 -9.45
C SER A 157 0.11 1.30 -10.42
N ILE A 158 0.34 1.84 -11.61
CA ILE A 158 -0.71 1.94 -12.63
C ILE A 158 -1.17 0.55 -13.06
N MET A 159 -0.25 -0.38 -13.33
CA MET A 159 -0.58 -1.74 -13.74
C MET A 159 -1.41 -2.48 -12.70
N TYR A 160 -1.01 -2.41 -11.43
CA TYR A 160 -1.75 -3.02 -10.33
C TYR A 160 -3.15 -2.43 -10.18
N ILE A 161 -3.26 -1.09 -10.18
CA ILE A 161 -4.54 -0.40 -10.03
C ILE A 161 -5.52 -0.79 -11.14
N ILE A 162 -5.05 -0.74 -12.39
CA ILE A 162 -5.89 -1.12 -13.54
C ILE A 162 -6.31 -2.59 -13.44
N ALA A 163 -5.38 -3.49 -13.12
CA ALA A 163 -5.68 -4.92 -13.04
C ALA A 163 -6.75 -5.24 -11.98
N PHE A 164 -6.63 -4.69 -10.77
CA PHE A 164 -7.63 -4.98 -9.73
C PHE A 164 -8.97 -4.31 -10.03
N ILE A 165 -8.99 -3.09 -10.56
CA ILE A 165 -10.24 -2.40 -10.90
C ILE A 165 -10.99 -3.17 -11.99
N ILE A 166 -10.32 -3.51 -13.09
CA ILE A 166 -10.93 -4.27 -14.19
C ILE A 166 -11.44 -5.61 -13.67
N SER A 167 -10.61 -6.33 -12.91
CA SER A 167 -11.02 -7.63 -12.38
C SER A 167 -12.21 -7.53 -11.44
N PHE A 168 -12.25 -6.55 -10.54
CA PHE A 168 -13.39 -6.35 -9.65
C PHE A 168 -14.66 -6.03 -10.43
N LEU A 169 -14.59 -5.09 -11.39
CA LEU A 169 -15.74 -4.72 -12.21
C LEU A 169 -16.23 -5.88 -13.08
N TYR A 170 -15.34 -6.73 -13.56
CA TYR A 170 -15.71 -7.93 -14.30
C TYR A 170 -16.55 -8.87 -13.44
N PHE A 171 -16.07 -9.24 -12.25
CA PHE A 171 -16.80 -10.17 -11.37
C PHE A 171 -18.06 -9.55 -10.76
N TYR A 172 -18.06 -8.25 -10.48
CA TYR A 172 -19.23 -7.57 -9.93
C TYR A 172 -20.42 -7.50 -10.91
N ASN A 173 -20.15 -7.47 -12.22
CA ASN A 173 -21.17 -7.40 -13.26
C ASN A 173 -21.52 -8.76 -13.88
N THR A 174 -20.97 -9.85 -13.36
CA THR A 174 -21.28 -11.23 -13.78
C THR A 174 -22.23 -11.87 -12.78
#